data_AF-A0A535SQE0-F1
#
_entry.id   AF-A0A535SQE0-F1
#
_cell.length_a   1.000
_cell.length_b   1.000
_cell.length_c   1.000
_cell.angle_alpha   90.00
_cell.angle_beta   90.00
_cell.angle_gamma   90.00
#
_symmetry.space_group_name_H-M   'P 1'
#
loop_
_entity.id
_entity.type
_entity.pdbx_description
1 polymer ?
#
loop_
_entity_poly.entity_id
_entity_poly.type
_entity_poly.pdbx_seq_one_letter_code
_entity_poly.pdbx_strand_id
1 'polypeptide(L)' 'MGDQEELFPIPAGSEPKAPLATRMRPQNFDQLVGQRQVVDVLRQLTRSGHLPSIVLWGPPGSGKTTL' A
#
# COMPACT_ATOMS: atom_id res chain seq x y z
N MET A 1 -33.78 12.99 14.62
CA MET A 1 -32.60 13.19 13.76
C MET A 1 -31.42 12.82 14.65
N GLY A 2 -31.00 11.55 14.60
CA GLY A 2 -30.24 10.94 15.68
C GLY A 2 -28.82 11.46 15.78
N ASP A 3 -28.49 11.95 16.97
CA ASP A 3 -27.15 12.24 17.44
C ASP A 3 -26.32 10.95 17.38
N GLN A 4 -25.48 10.81 16.35
CA GLN A 4 -24.40 9.84 16.37
C GLN A 4 -23.30 10.42 17.26
N GLU A 5 -23.47 10.24 18.57
CA GLU A 5 -22.37 10.45 19.51
C GLU A 5 -21.13 9.71 19.01
N GLU A 6 -20.01 10.41 18.96
CA GLU A 6 -18.69 9.82 18.82
C GLU A 6 -18.52 8.79 19.95
N LEU A 7 -18.80 7.52 19.62
CA LEU A 7 -18.90 6.40 20.57
C LEU A 7 -17.59 6.13 21.33
N PHE A 8 -16.47 6.75 20.91
CA PHE A 8 -15.19 6.68 21.60
C PHE A 8 -14.46 8.03 21.53
N PRO A 9 -14.40 8.80 22.63
CA PRO A 9 -13.57 10.00 22.66
C PRO A 9 -12.10 9.60 22.53
N ILE A 10 -11.40 10.14 21.52
CA ILE A 10 -9.95 9.96 21.39
C ILE A 10 -9.30 10.77 22.52
N PRO A 11 -8.58 10.13 23.47
CA PRO A 11 -7.92 10.86 24.53
C PRO A 11 -6.91 11.84 23.93
N ALA A 12 -6.91 13.10 24.37
CA ALA A 12 -5.91 14.08 23.96
C ALA A 12 -4.50 13.53 24.27
N GLY A 13 -3.75 13.18 23.21
CA GLY A 13 -2.47 12.45 23.29
C GLY A 13 -2.44 11.11 22.56
N SER A 14 -3.59 10.62 22.08
CA SER A 14 -3.72 9.37 21.32
C SER A 14 -3.97 9.67 19.84
N GLU A 15 -2.99 10.19 19.12
CA GLU A 15 -3.03 10.18 17.65
C GLU A 15 -3.34 8.74 17.22
N PRO A 16 -4.45 8.48 16.48
CA PRO A 16 -4.81 7.12 16.10
C PRO A 16 -3.70 6.54 15.25
N LYS A 17 -2.90 5.65 15.85
CA LYS A 17 -1.80 4.98 15.13
C LYS A 17 -2.40 4.26 13.93
N ALA A 18 -1.92 4.61 12.73
CA ALA A 18 -2.42 4.01 11.51
C ALA A 18 -2.39 2.47 11.59
N PRO A 19 -3.35 1.77 10.97
CA PRO A 19 -3.39 0.30 10.94
C PRO A 19 -2.03 -0.30 10.55
N LEU A 20 -1.71 -1.49 11.08
CA LEU A 20 -0.42 -2.13 10.83
C LEU A 20 -0.13 -2.28 9.33
N ALA A 21 -1.15 -2.62 8.53
CA ALA A 21 -1.04 -2.74 7.08
C ALA A 21 -0.55 -1.44 6.42
N THR A 22 -1.04 -0.28 6.89
CA THR A 22 -0.60 1.03 6.40
C THR A 22 0.83 1.31 6.82
N ARG A 23 1.22 0.97 8.06
CA ARG A 23 2.58 1.18 8.57
C ARG A 23 3.62 0.25 7.95
N MET A 24 3.22 -0.96 7.56
CA MET A 24 4.08 -1.97 6.95
C MET A 24 4.12 -1.87 5.42
N ARG A 25 3.42 -0.92 4.81
CA ARG A 25 3.39 -0.77 3.36
C ARG A 25 4.77 -0.36 2.84
N PRO A 26 5.39 -1.15 1.93
CA PRO A 26 6.63 -0.80 1.28
C PRO A 26 6.63 0.62 0.72
N GLN A 27 7.70 1.37 1.00
CA GLN A 27 7.93 2.72 0.48
C GLN A 27 8.76 2.73 -0.81
N ASN A 28 9.42 1.61 -1.10
CA ASN A 28 10.23 1.43 -2.30
C ASN A 28 10.26 -0.04 -2.71
N PHE A 29 10.68 -0.27 -3.95
CA PHE A 29 10.77 -1.59 -4.55
C PHE A 29 11.72 -2.56 -3.81
N ASP A 30 12.71 -2.06 -3.06
CA ASP A 30 13.68 -2.89 -2.33
C ASP A 30 13.09 -3.49 -1.04
N GLN A 31 12.01 -2.89 -0.52
CA GLN A 31 11.26 -3.42 0.62
C GLN A 31 10.22 -4.50 0.21
N LEU A 32 10.06 -4.75 -1.08
CA LEU A 32 9.09 -5.71 -1.60
C LEU A 32 9.64 -7.14 -1.52
N VAL A 33 8.93 -8.03 -0.83
CA VAL A 33 9.34 -9.43 -0.64
C VAL A 33 8.62 -10.35 -1.63
N GLY A 34 9.35 -11.28 -2.25
CA GLY A 34 8.78 -12.39 -3.02
C GLY A 34 8.40 -12.12 -4.48
N GLN A 35 8.55 -10.89 -4.99
CA GLN A 35 8.13 -10.51 -6.35
C GLN A 35 9.24 -9.84 -7.19
N ARG A 36 10.47 -10.34 -7.11
CA ARG A 36 11.64 -9.74 -7.78
C ARG A 36 11.46 -9.60 -9.29
N GLN A 37 10.96 -10.64 -9.97
CA GLN A 37 10.76 -10.61 -11.42
C GLN A 37 9.79 -9.50 -11.87
N VAL A 38 8.70 -9.27 -11.12
CA VAL A 38 7.73 -8.20 -11.43
C VAL A 38 8.37 -6.83 -11.20
N VAL A 39 9.09 -6.67 -10.08
CA VAL A 39 9.81 -5.44 -9.75
C VAL A 39 10.86 -5.11 -10.81
N ASP A 40 11.62 -6.09 -11.30
CA ASP A 40 12.66 -5.87 -12.30
C ASP A 40 12.07 -5.39 -13.63
N VAL A 41 10.97 -5.99 -14.08
CA VAL A 41 10.24 -5.54 -15.28
C VAL A 41 9.71 -4.12 -15.09
N LEU A 42 9.08 -3.81 -13.95
CA LEU A 42 8.59 -2.47 -13.67
C LEU A 42 9.74 -1.45 -13.64
N ARG A 43 10.87 -1.76 -12.98
CA ARG A 43 12.06 -0.90 -12.98
C ARG A 43 12.59 -0.67 -14.40
N GLN A 44 12.59 -1.68 -15.25
CA GLN A 44 13.03 -1.55 -16.64
C GLN A 44 12.08 -0.65 -17.46
N LEU A 45 10.77 -0.81 -17.30
CA LEU A 45 9.75 0.01 -17.96
C LEU A 45 9.77 1.47 -17.48
N THR A 46 9.97 1.70 -16.18
CA THR A 46 10.14 3.06 -15.65
C THR A 46 11.41 3.71 -16.21
N ARG A 47 12.51 2.96 -16.35
CA ARG A 47 13.77 3.47 -16.92
C ARG A 47 13.70 3.74 -18.42
N SER A 48 12.94 2.96 -19.18
CA SER A 48 12.76 3.19 -20.62
C SER A 48 11.86 4.39 -20.92
N GLY A 49 11.21 4.97 -19.90
CA GLY A 49 10.31 6.11 -20.04
C GLY A 49 8.98 5.77 -20.72
N HIS A 50 8.67 4.47 -20.88
CA HIS A 50 7.47 4.01 -21.56
C HIS A 50 6.75 2.99 -20.69
N LEU A 51 5.74 3.45 -19.95
CA LEU A 51 4.91 2.62 -19.09
C LEU A 51 3.58 2.31 -19.80
N PRO A 52 3.41 1.10 -20.37
CA PRO A 52 2.15 0.72 -21.02
C PRO A 52 1.04 0.51 -19.98
N SER A 53 -0.19 0.29 -20.46
CA SER A 53 -1.30 -0.14 -19.58
C SER A 53 -1.00 -1.53 -18.98
N ILE A 54 -0.92 -1.62 -17.64
CA ILE A 54 -0.60 -2.84 -16.90
C ILE A 54 -1.79 -3.24 -16.03
N VAL A 55 -2.11 -4.53 -16.02
CA VAL A 55 -3.08 -5.13 -15.09
C VAL A 55 -2.34 -6.01 -14.09
N LEU A 56 -2.37 -5.62 -12.81
CA LEU A 56 -1.80 -6.41 -11.71
C LEU A 56 -2.89 -7.32 -11.10
N TRP A 57 -2.73 -8.64 -11.20
CA TRP A 57 -3.68 -9.65 -10.71
C TRP A 57 -3.01 -10.64 -9.75
N GLY A 58 -3.81 -11.31 -8.90
CA GLY A 58 -3.31 -12.30 -7.93
C GLY A 58 -4.09 -12.35 -6.61
N PRO A 59 -3.72 -13.24 -5.67
CA PRO A 59 -4.41 -13.46 -4.40
C PRO A 59 -4.53 -12.19 -3.53
N PRO A 60 -5.53 -12.10 -2.62
CA PRO A 60 -5.63 -10.98 -1.70
C PRO A 60 -4.38 -10.88 -0.82
N GLY A 61 -3.91 -9.66 -0.52
CA GLY A 61 -2.72 -9.43 0.30
C GLY A 61 -1.38 -9.57 -0.41
N SER A 62 -1.32 -9.94 -1.71
CA SER A 62 -0.07 -10.06 -2.47
C SER A 62 0.59 -8.72 -2.87
N GLY A 63 0.22 -7.59 -2.26
CA GLY A 63 0.92 -6.31 -2.49
C GLY A 63 0.66 -5.62 -3.84
N LYS A 64 -0.33 -6.06 -4.64
CA LYS A 64 -0.64 -5.49 -5.97
C LYS A 64 -0.93 -3.99 -5.98
N THR A 65 -1.63 -3.51 -4.96
CA THR A 65 -1.92 -2.08 -4.80
C THR A 65 -0.71 -1.30 -4.28
N THR A 66 0.30 -1.99 -3.74
CA THR A 66 1.50 -1.39 -3.16
C THR A 66 2.67 -1.28 -4.14
N LEU A 67 2.67 -2.11 -5.18
CA LEU A 67 3.64 -2.08 -6.28
C LEU A 67 3.64 -0.76 -7.06
#